data_AF-A0A5N7DL21-F1
#
_entry.id   AF-A0A5N7DL21-F1
#
_cell.length_a   1.000
_cell.length_b   1.000
_cell.length_c   1.000
_cell.angle_alpha   90.00
_cell.angle_beta   90.00
_cell.angle_gamma   90.00
#
_symmetry.space_group_name_H-M   'P 1'
#
loop_
_entity.id
_entity.type
_entity.pdbx_description
1 polymer ?
#
loop_
_entity_poly.entity_id
_entity_poly.type
_entity_poly.pdbx_seq_one_letter_code
_entity_poly.pdbx_strand_id
1 'polypeptide(L)'
;MSVTVHSLIVEPDDLIPRGGHAEGSDLGQLTPWVFEHADIADSDCTEFWPHEREDFRDFFWLLNSYYDELNEASEKNITHALKVTETITLPKKNWKVSRREYFANLMRSQGMLLRVLVQTVYRKLKDHGLETQLHFPVSKFKQTYVIGGERYASRPDGAAMVGPQERRLPILSFAGWYEGQTWGEFLAEILSIMLGQLARNRNVDSRDQEAFIIGFHGRCIYIARGYFTSELISRAHLKGCTEDETIEIQFTRGYDLSLKEDWLEAINTLARLLRYLSKRKR
;
A
#
# COMPACT_ATOMS: atom_id res chain seq x y z
N MET A 1 -14.56 -8.61 17.08
CA MET A 1 -13.81 -9.83 16.77
C MET A 1 -12.34 -9.52 16.87
N SER A 2 -11.61 -10.33 17.63
CA SER A 2 -10.16 -10.21 17.81
C SER A 2 -9.41 -11.23 16.96
N VAL A 3 -8.19 -10.88 16.56
CA VAL A 3 -7.25 -11.79 15.88
C VAL A 3 -5.84 -11.37 16.24
N THR A 4 -4.93 -12.33 16.34
CA THR A 4 -3.51 -12.05 16.55
C THR A 4 -2.84 -11.85 15.21
N VAL A 5 -2.12 -10.74 15.07
CA VAL A 5 -1.34 -10.45 13.86
C VAL A 5 0.13 -10.60 14.18
N HIS A 6 0.81 -11.41 13.38
CA HIS A 6 2.26 -11.53 13.40
C HIS A 6 2.85 -10.60 12.32
N SER A 7 3.61 -9.60 12.73
CA SER A 7 4.17 -8.58 11.83
C SER A 7 5.66 -8.79 11.65
N LEU A 8 6.11 -8.86 10.39
CA LEU A 8 7.51 -9.06 10.05
C LEU A 8 7.99 -7.98 9.08
N ILE A 9 9.22 -7.51 9.27
CA ILE A 9 9.93 -6.74 8.27
C ILE A 9 10.76 -7.72 7.46
N VAL A 10 10.57 -7.68 6.14
CA VAL A 10 11.22 -8.60 5.20
C VAL A 10 11.88 -7.81 4.08
N GLU A 11 12.87 -8.42 3.45
CA GLU A 11 13.50 -7.89 2.26
C GLU A 11 12.50 -7.89 1.09
N PRO A 12 12.64 -6.95 0.12
CA PRO A 12 11.80 -6.91 -1.08
C PRO A 12 11.67 -8.25 -1.82
N ASP A 13 12.73 -9.06 -1.80
CA ASP A 13 12.82 -10.36 -2.47
C ASP A 13 11.97 -11.45 -1.82
N ASP A 14 11.77 -11.38 -0.52
CA ASP A 14 10.89 -12.29 0.22
C ASP A 14 9.44 -11.83 0.14
N LEU A 15 9.22 -10.51 0.06
CA LEU A 15 7.90 -9.91 -0.06
C LEU A 15 7.26 -10.21 -1.42
N ILE A 16 8.00 -10.08 -2.52
CA ILE A 16 7.47 -10.22 -3.89
C ILE A 16 8.09 -11.46 -4.53
N PRO A 17 7.30 -12.49 -4.87
CA PRO A 17 7.84 -13.69 -5.51
C PRO A 17 8.61 -13.35 -6.79
N ARG A 18 9.87 -13.82 -6.88
CA ARG A 18 10.72 -13.60 -8.06
C ARG A 18 10.09 -14.25 -9.31
N GLY A 19 9.73 -13.44 -10.29
CA GLY A 19 9.42 -13.91 -11.65
C GLY A 19 10.71 -13.92 -12.48
N GLY A 20 10.98 -14.97 -13.25
CA GLY A 20 12.27 -15.22 -13.93
C GLY A 20 12.70 -14.27 -15.05
N HIS A 21 12.62 -12.95 -14.88
CA HIS A 21 13.21 -11.97 -15.79
C HIS A 21 14.30 -11.16 -15.12
N ALA A 22 15.29 -10.76 -15.94
CA ALA A 22 16.41 -9.92 -15.57
C ALA A 22 15.94 -8.58 -14.97
N GLU A 23 16.12 -8.47 -13.66
CA GLU A 23 16.06 -7.22 -12.92
C GLU A 23 17.27 -6.38 -13.37
N GLY A 24 17.07 -5.26 -14.08
CA GLY A 24 18.22 -4.41 -14.38
C GLY A 24 18.07 -3.24 -15.36
N SER A 25 17.15 -3.23 -16.32
CA SER A 25 17.20 -2.20 -17.40
C SER A 25 16.40 -0.92 -17.18
N ASP A 26 15.44 -0.90 -16.24
CA ASP A 26 14.39 0.15 -16.24
C ASP A 26 14.54 1.19 -15.10
N LEU A 27 15.54 1.03 -14.21
CA LEU A 27 15.73 1.93 -13.07
C LEU A 27 16.09 3.36 -13.49
N GLY A 28 16.85 3.51 -14.58
CA GLY A 28 17.24 4.83 -15.08
C GLY A 28 16.04 5.72 -15.42
N GLN A 29 14.94 5.14 -15.90
CA GLN A 29 13.74 5.91 -16.27
C GLN A 29 12.78 6.18 -15.11
N LEU A 30 12.95 5.42 -14.03
CA LEU A 30 12.24 5.58 -12.78
C LEU A 30 13.03 6.46 -11.79
N THR A 31 14.18 6.98 -12.22
CA THR A 31 14.96 7.96 -11.47
C THR A 31 14.43 9.37 -11.81
N PRO A 32 13.91 10.11 -10.82
CA PRO A 32 13.44 11.46 -11.01
C PRO A 32 14.62 12.41 -11.22
N TRP A 33 14.35 13.54 -11.88
CA TRP A 33 15.38 14.54 -12.21
C TRP A 33 16.21 14.98 -10.99
N VAL A 34 15.56 15.22 -9.85
CA VAL A 34 16.25 15.65 -8.61
C VAL A 34 17.38 14.69 -8.21
N PHE A 35 17.20 13.38 -8.38
CA PHE A 35 18.18 12.37 -7.96
C PHE A 35 19.31 12.13 -8.97
N GLU A 36 19.24 12.76 -10.14
CA GLU A 36 20.38 12.84 -11.05
C GLU A 36 21.39 13.90 -10.60
N HIS A 37 20.98 14.83 -9.74
CA HIS A 37 21.76 16.01 -9.34
C HIS A 37 22.04 16.11 -7.84
N ALA A 38 21.22 15.45 -7.02
CA ALA A 38 21.38 15.42 -5.57
C ALA A 38 21.05 14.03 -5.02
N ASP A 39 21.53 13.71 -3.82
CA ASP A 39 21.15 12.48 -3.12
C ASP A 39 19.96 12.69 -2.16
N ILE A 40 19.58 13.95 -1.93
CA ILE A 40 18.47 14.37 -1.08
C ILE A 40 17.61 15.35 -1.87
N ALA A 41 16.30 15.13 -1.88
CA ALA A 41 15.31 16.07 -2.39
C ALA A 41 14.85 16.99 -1.25
N ASP A 42 15.24 18.26 -1.32
CA ASP A 42 14.82 19.29 -0.36
C ASP A 42 13.36 19.76 -0.60
N SER A 43 12.86 20.63 0.28
CA SER A 43 11.50 21.18 0.21
C SER A 43 11.22 21.96 -1.08
N ASP A 44 12.28 22.51 -1.69
CA ASP A 44 12.19 23.44 -2.81
C ASP A 44 12.60 22.77 -4.13
N CYS A 45 12.81 21.44 -4.12
CA CYS A 45 13.35 20.69 -5.25
C CYS A 45 12.47 20.77 -6.51
N THR A 46 11.20 21.15 -6.36
CA THR A 46 10.25 21.31 -7.46
C THR A 46 10.30 22.68 -8.15
N GLU A 47 10.96 23.67 -7.55
CA GLU A 47 11.12 25.02 -8.12
C GLU A 47 12.08 25.02 -9.32
N PHE A 48 13.14 24.23 -9.23
CA PHE A 48 14.17 24.12 -10.28
C PHE A 48 13.88 23.01 -11.29
N TRP A 49 12.71 22.38 -11.21
CA TRP A 49 12.37 21.24 -12.03
C TRP A 49 12.20 21.63 -13.51
N PRO A 50 12.95 21.02 -14.45
CA PRO A 50 12.86 21.38 -15.87
C PRO A 50 11.46 21.16 -16.45
N HIS A 51 11.02 22.09 -17.31
CA HIS A 51 9.71 22.01 -17.97
C HIS A 51 9.59 20.79 -18.89
N GLU A 52 10.68 20.34 -19.49
CA GLU A 52 10.70 19.22 -20.43
C GLU A 52 10.64 17.85 -19.73
N ARG A 53 10.81 17.80 -18.40
CA ARG A 53 10.88 16.55 -17.63
C ARG A 53 9.85 16.52 -16.51
N GLU A 54 8.57 16.51 -16.83
CA GLU A 54 7.51 16.62 -15.80
C GLU A 54 7.31 15.36 -14.93
N ASP A 55 7.97 14.24 -15.25
CA ASP A 55 7.83 12.99 -14.50
C ASP A 55 8.16 13.17 -13.01
N PHE A 56 7.29 12.66 -12.14
CA PHE A 56 7.41 12.74 -10.68
C PHE A 56 7.40 14.16 -10.07
N ARG A 57 7.40 15.24 -10.85
CA ARG A 57 7.34 16.62 -10.30
C ARG A 57 6.11 16.82 -9.41
N ASP A 58 4.92 16.43 -9.89
CA ASP A 58 3.67 16.48 -9.13
C ASP A 58 3.74 15.64 -7.85
N PHE A 59 4.46 14.51 -7.89
CA PHE A 59 4.63 13.66 -6.73
C PHE A 59 5.47 14.37 -5.65
N PHE A 60 6.62 14.95 -6.02
CA PHE A 60 7.47 15.66 -5.07
C PHE A 60 6.79 16.91 -4.50
N TRP A 61 5.99 17.61 -5.31
CA TRP A 61 5.19 18.75 -4.83
C TRP A 61 4.18 18.33 -3.75
N LEU A 62 3.47 17.21 -3.99
CA LEU A 62 2.56 16.63 -3.00
C LEU A 62 3.30 16.10 -1.77
N LEU A 63 4.49 15.52 -1.95
CA LEU A 63 5.31 14.97 -0.87
C LEU A 63 5.78 16.06 0.08
N ASN A 64 6.28 17.18 -0.45
CA ASN A 64 6.71 18.31 0.35
C ASN A 64 5.52 18.92 1.11
N SER A 65 4.37 19.08 0.44
CA SER A 65 3.13 19.52 1.12
C SER A 65 2.71 18.57 2.25
N TYR A 66 2.85 17.26 2.07
CA TYR A 66 2.56 16.27 3.10
C TYR A 66 3.55 16.34 4.27
N TYR A 67 4.84 16.53 3.98
CA TYR A 67 5.88 16.68 4.99
C TYR A 67 5.72 17.96 5.81
N ASP A 68 5.25 19.05 5.21
CA ASP A 68 4.92 20.29 5.92
C ASP A 68 3.67 20.14 6.82
N GLU A 69 2.68 19.34 6.40
CA GLU A 69 1.50 19.01 7.21
C GLU A 69 1.82 18.07 8.40
N LEU A 70 2.92 17.32 8.34
CA LEU A 70 3.39 16.47 9.45
C LEU A 70 4.09 17.35 10.50
N ASN A 71 3.36 17.73 11.56
CA ASN A 71 3.84 18.53 12.69
C ASN A 71 5.00 17.90 13.51
N GLU A 72 5.51 16.72 13.17
CA GLU A 72 6.55 16.03 13.93
C GLU A 72 7.91 16.01 13.20
N ALA A 73 8.95 16.40 13.94
CA ALA A 73 10.37 16.15 13.62
C ALA A 73 10.79 14.66 13.75
N SER A 74 9.84 13.73 13.92
CA SER A 74 10.16 12.35 14.30
C SER A 74 10.32 11.45 13.08
N GLU A 75 11.48 10.80 13.01
CA GLU A 75 11.85 9.68 12.15
C GLU A 75 11.00 8.43 12.45
N LYS A 76 9.67 8.56 12.50
CA LYS A 76 8.74 7.45 12.78
C LYS A 76 8.65 6.51 11.59
N ASN A 77 9.68 5.70 11.43
CA ASN A 77 9.70 4.57 10.53
C ASN A 77 8.90 3.39 11.14
N ILE A 78 8.30 2.55 10.30
CA ILE A 78 7.62 1.31 10.66
C ILE A 78 8.52 0.40 11.51
N THR A 79 9.84 0.39 11.27
CA THR A 79 10.84 -0.35 12.06
C THR A 79 10.81 0.01 13.55
N HIS A 80 10.58 1.27 13.89
CA HIS A 80 10.52 1.73 15.27
C HIS A 80 9.18 1.45 15.95
N ALA A 81 8.10 1.35 15.17
CA ALA A 81 6.75 1.11 15.68
C ALA A 81 6.38 -0.39 15.75
N LEU A 82 7.12 -1.24 15.02
CA LEU A 82 6.83 -2.66 14.86
C LEU A 82 6.73 -3.37 16.21
N LYS A 83 5.58 -3.98 16.46
CA LYS A 83 5.45 -5.08 17.41
C LYS A 83 5.25 -6.37 16.64
N VAL A 84 6.14 -7.33 16.89
CA VAL A 84 6.16 -8.63 16.20
C VAL A 84 4.83 -9.36 16.36
N THR A 85 4.17 -9.26 17.49
CA THR A 85 2.86 -9.87 17.72
C THR A 85 1.96 -8.91 18.47
N GLU A 86 0.78 -8.65 17.91
CA GLU A 86 -0.23 -7.78 18.51
C GLU A 86 -1.61 -8.40 18.29
N THR A 87 -2.40 -8.51 19.35
CA THR A 87 -3.82 -8.88 19.24
C THR A 87 -4.64 -7.64 18.96
N ILE A 88 -5.30 -7.64 17.80
CA ILE A 88 -6.10 -6.49 17.34
C ILE A 88 -7.59 -6.82 17.37
N THR A 89 -8.41 -5.78 17.52
CA THR A 89 -9.86 -5.89 17.32
C THR A 89 -10.25 -5.22 16.01
N LEU A 90 -10.83 -5.99 15.09
CA LEU A 90 -11.28 -5.45 13.81
C LEU A 90 -12.50 -4.53 13.98
N PRO A 91 -12.44 -3.27 13.52
CA PRO A 91 -13.59 -2.37 13.56
C PRO A 91 -14.65 -2.80 12.55
N LYS A 92 -15.94 -2.62 12.88
CA LYS A 92 -17.05 -2.87 11.93
C LYS A 92 -16.92 -2.06 10.64
N LYS A 93 -16.37 -0.84 10.74
CA LYS A 93 -16.06 0.07 9.65
C LYS A 93 -14.74 0.78 9.96
N ASN A 94 -13.66 0.49 9.22
CA ASN A 94 -12.34 1.08 9.51
C ASN A 94 -12.35 2.62 9.45
N TRP A 95 -13.19 3.22 8.60
CA TRP A 95 -13.27 4.67 8.47
C TRP A 95 -14.13 5.38 9.53
N LYS A 96 -14.81 4.63 10.41
CA LYS A 96 -15.63 5.18 11.52
C LYS A 96 -14.94 5.05 12.88
N VAL A 97 -13.64 4.81 12.90
CA VAL A 97 -12.84 4.85 14.12
C VAL A 97 -12.70 6.32 14.51
N SER A 98 -13.12 6.66 15.74
CA SER A 98 -13.32 8.05 16.20
C SER A 98 -12.13 8.96 15.92
N ARG A 99 -10.90 8.48 16.17
CA ARG A 99 -9.69 9.27 15.94
C ARG A 99 -9.37 9.48 14.46
N ARG A 100 -9.60 8.47 13.61
CA ARG A 100 -9.31 8.52 12.16
C ARG A 100 -10.15 9.58 11.43
N GLU A 101 -11.37 9.86 11.90
CA GLU A 101 -12.24 10.85 11.27
C GLU A 101 -11.66 12.27 11.31
N TYR A 102 -10.94 12.62 12.39
CA TYR A 102 -10.25 13.92 12.51
C TYR A 102 -9.16 14.11 11.45
N PHE A 103 -8.52 13.02 11.01
CA PHE A 103 -7.45 13.04 10.01
C PHE A 103 -7.94 12.73 8.59
N ALA A 104 -9.25 12.76 8.33
CA ALA A 104 -9.80 12.32 7.04
C ALA A 104 -9.28 13.09 5.81
N ASN A 105 -8.86 14.34 5.98
CA ASN A 105 -8.24 15.13 4.91
C ASN A 105 -6.79 14.68 4.66
N LEU A 106 -6.00 14.50 5.71
CA LEU A 106 -4.64 13.97 5.65
C LEU A 106 -4.59 12.55 5.04
N MET A 107 -5.54 11.68 5.41
CA MET A 107 -5.67 10.35 4.78
C MET A 107 -5.91 10.47 3.26
N ARG A 108 -6.69 11.47 2.85
CA ARG A 108 -7.03 11.69 1.43
C ARG A 108 -5.83 12.24 0.66
N SER A 109 -5.04 13.14 1.23
CA SER A 109 -3.82 13.65 0.59
C SER A 109 -2.80 12.54 0.38
N GLN A 110 -2.58 11.69 1.39
CA GLN A 110 -1.73 10.49 1.26
C GLN A 110 -2.24 9.54 0.17
N GLY A 111 -3.54 9.25 0.11
CA GLY A 111 -4.12 8.42 -0.94
C GLY A 111 -3.93 9.00 -2.35
N MET A 112 -4.00 10.33 -2.49
CA MET A 112 -3.73 11.03 -3.75
C MET A 112 -2.26 10.99 -4.14
N LEU A 113 -1.36 11.18 -3.17
CA LEU A 113 0.07 11.10 -3.35
C LEU A 113 0.51 9.70 -3.80
N LEU A 114 0.04 8.65 -3.12
CA LEU A 114 0.29 7.26 -3.51
C LEU A 114 -0.27 6.93 -4.89
N ARG A 115 -1.44 7.49 -5.23
CA ARG A 115 -2.00 7.35 -6.58
C ARG A 115 -1.07 7.95 -7.62
N VAL A 116 -0.60 9.18 -7.43
CA VAL A 116 0.31 9.84 -8.38
C VAL A 116 1.59 9.01 -8.53
N LEU A 117 2.17 8.54 -7.43
CA LEU A 117 3.36 7.68 -7.45
C LEU A 117 3.16 6.41 -8.28
N VAL A 118 2.16 5.59 -7.89
CA VAL A 118 1.89 4.30 -8.52
C VAL A 118 1.49 4.47 -9.98
N GLN A 119 0.72 5.51 -10.30
CA GLN A 119 0.30 5.80 -11.67
C GLN A 119 1.48 6.23 -12.55
N THR A 120 2.39 7.05 -12.06
CA THR A 120 3.59 7.47 -12.81
C THR A 120 4.52 6.29 -13.06
N VAL A 121 4.82 5.48 -12.03
CA VAL A 121 5.62 4.24 -12.20
C VAL A 121 4.95 3.30 -13.20
N TYR A 122 3.63 3.08 -13.07
CA TYR A 122 2.90 2.22 -13.99
C TYR A 122 2.96 2.71 -15.45
N ARG A 123 2.81 4.02 -15.70
CA ARG A 123 2.90 4.58 -17.06
C ARG A 123 4.27 4.31 -17.69
N LYS A 124 5.34 4.58 -16.94
CA LYS A 124 6.71 4.28 -17.38
C LYS A 124 6.90 2.80 -17.71
N LEU A 125 6.36 1.90 -16.89
CA LEU A 125 6.40 0.45 -17.17
C LEU A 125 5.53 0.04 -18.36
N LYS A 126 4.39 0.69 -18.58
CA LYS A 126 3.48 0.43 -19.70
C LYS A 126 4.12 0.76 -21.03
N ASP A 127 4.82 1.89 -21.10
CA ASP A 127 5.57 2.27 -22.30
C ASP A 127 6.65 1.23 -22.67
N HIS A 128 6.93 0.28 -21.77
CA HIS A 128 7.90 -0.81 -21.89
C HIS A 128 7.29 -2.21 -21.82
N GLY A 129 6.02 -2.35 -22.20
CA GLY A 129 5.39 -3.65 -22.44
C GLY A 129 4.50 -4.17 -21.30
N LEU A 130 4.15 -3.35 -20.32
CA LEU A 130 3.11 -3.70 -19.34
C LEU A 130 1.70 -3.48 -19.94
N GLU A 131 1.00 -4.55 -20.31
CA GLU A 131 -0.27 -4.44 -21.05
C GLU A 131 -1.53 -4.21 -20.16
N THR A 132 -1.43 -4.41 -18.84
CA THR A 132 -2.60 -4.41 -17.95
C THR A 132 -3.15 -3.01 -17.66
N GLN A 133 -4.31 -2.65 -18.19
CA GLN A 133 -4.93 -1.35 -17.90
C GLN A 133 -5.34 -1.19 -16.42
N LEU A 134 -4.64 -0.30 -15.70
CA LEU A 134 -4.98 0.08 -14.33
C LEU A 134 -5.98 1.24 -14.27
N HIS A 135 -6.87 1.15 -13.29
CA HIS A 135 -7.78 2.22 -12.89
C HIS A 135 -7.55 2.60 -11.44
N PHE A 136 -7.56 3.90 -11.16
CA PHE A 136 -7.30 4.46 -9.84
C PHE A 136 -8.53 5.22 -9.32
N PRO A 137 -9.47 4.56 -8.61
CA PRO A 137 -10.58 5.28 -8.03
C PRO A 137 -10.09 6.22 -6.94
N VAL A 138 -10.60 7.45 -6.97
CA VAL A 138 -10.31 8.47 -5.97
C VAL A 138 -11.48 8.58 -5.01
N SER A 139 -11.22 8.30 -3.74
CA SER A 139 -12.16 8.45 -2.61
C SER A 139 -13.40 7.55 -2.64
N LYS A 140 -13.99 7.34 -1.46
CA LYS A 140 -15.29 6.67 -1.23
C LYS A 140 -15.42 5.22 -1.72
N PHE A 141 -14.37 4.60 -2.26
CA PHE A 141 -14.36 3.19 -2.58
C PHE A 141 -14.48 2.36 -1.30
N LYS A 142 -15.57 1.60 -1.17
CA LYS A 142 -15.85 0.76 0.00
C LYS A 142 -15.89 -0.70 -0.43
N GLN A 143 -15.37 -1.55 0.44
CA GLN A 143 -15.40 -2.99 0.32
C GLN A 143 -16.15 -3.55 1.52
N THR A 144 -16.92 -4.62 1.31
CA THR A 144 -17.65 -5.31 2.36
C THR A 144 -17.17 -6.74 2.43
N TYR A 145 -16.99 -7.24 3.65
CA TYR A 145 -16.58 -8.62 3.90
C TYR A 145 -17.36 -9.17 5.10
N VAL A 146 -17.32 -10.49 5.26
CA VAL A 146 -18.07 -11.20 6.31
C VAL A 146 -17.11 -12.11 7.04
N ILE A 147 -17.18 -12.09 8.37
CA ILE A 147 -16.41 -12.98 9.24
C ILE A 147 -17.35 -13.56 10.30
N GLY A 148 -17.44 -14.90 10.37
CA GLY A 148 -18.34 -15.59 11.31
C GLY A 148 -19.80 -15.16 11.16
N GLY A 149 -20.26 -14.95 9.93
CA GLY A 149 -21.62 -14.44 9.64
C GLY A 149 -21.81 -12.93 9.86
N GLU A 150 -20.89 -12.27 10.57
CA GLU A 150 -20.96 -10.85 10.86
C GLU A 150 -20.42 -10.00 9.70
N ARG A 151 -21.16 -8.94 9.33
CA ARG A 151 -20.75 -8.04 8.24
C ARG A 151 -19.82 -6.93 8.73
N TYR A 152 -18.77 -6.69 7.96
CA TYR A 152 -17.78 -5.64 8.14
C TYR A 152 -17.61 -4.85 6.84
N ALA A 153 -16.96 -3.69 6.92
CA ALA A 153 -16.60 -2.92 5.76
C ALA A 153 -15.26 -2.19 5.94
N SER A 154 -14.52 -2.08 4.85
CA SER A 154 -13.29 -1.30 4.76
C SER A 154 -13.41 -0.24 3.68
N ARG A 155 -12.70 0.87 3.89
CA ARG A 155 -12.50 1.95 2.94
C ARG A 155 -11.00 2.22 2.91
N PRO A 156 -10.26 1.75 1.89
CA PRO A 156 -8.90 2.21 1.68
C PRO A 156 -8.91 3.67 1.20
N ASP A 157 -7.77 4.34 1.31
CA ASP A 157 -7.62 5.75 0.92
C ASP A 157 -7.39 5.91 -0.59
N GLY A 158 -7.15 4.79 -1.28
CA GLY A 158 -7.13 4.64 -2.73
C GLY A 158 -6.83 3.19 -3.11
N ALA A 159 -6.72 2.91 -4.40
CA ALA A 159 -6.29 1.60 -4.89
C ALA A 159 -5.85 1.69 -6.36
N ALA A 160 -5.06 0.72 -6.80
CA ALA A 160 -4.94 0.34 -8.19
C ALA A 160 -5.87 -0.86 -8.47
N MET A 161 -6.64 -0.78 -9.54
CA MET A 161 -7.64 -1.79 -9.91
C MET A 161 -7.49 -2.24 -11.37
N VAL A 162 -7.90 -3.47 -11.64
CA VAL A 162 -7.94 -4.08 -12.98
C VAL A 162 -9.36 -4.50 -13.36
N GLY A 163 -9.58 -4.67 -14.66
CA GLY A 163 -10.83 -5.21 -15.21
C GLY A 163 -11.86 -4.13 -15.60
N PRO A 164 -13.00 -4.57 -16.17
CA PRO A 164 -14.02 -3.67 -16.70
C PRO A 164 -14.72 -2.89 -15.58
N GLN A 165 -15.30 -1.73 -15.91
CA GLN A 165 -15.87 -0.78 -14.95
C GLN A 165 -16.82 -1.41 -13.92
N GLU A 166 -17.67 -2.35 -14.35
CA GLU A 166 -18.66 -3.02 -13.50
C GLU A 166 -18.05 -4.08 -12.56
N ARG A 167 -16.88 -4.62 -12.91
CA ARG A 167 -16.21 -5.71 -12.17
C ARG A 167 -14.78 -5.38 -11.78
N ARG A 168 -14.47 -4.10 -11.54
CA ARG A 168 -13.11 -3.69 -11.14
C ARG A 168 -12.68 -4.40 -9.87
N LEU A 169 -11.49 -4.99 -9.93
CA LEU A 169 -10.87 -5.74 -8.85
C LEU A 169 -9.64 -4.98 -8.32
N PRO A 170 -9.56 -4.72 -7.00
CA PRO A 170 -8.36 -4.17 -6.40
C PRO A 170 -7.18 -5.16 -6.50
N ILE A 171 -6.03 -4.64 -6.92
CA ILE A 171 -4.77 -5.41 -7.00
C ILE A 171 -3.75 -4.92 -5.97
N LEU A 172 -3.80 -3.62 -5.66
CA LEU A 172 -2.96 -2.93 -4.69
C LEU A 172 -3.84 -1.88 -4.03
N SER A 173 -3.97 -1.91 -2.71
CA SER A 173 -4.77 -0.94 -1.97
C SER A 173 -3.87 0.09 -1.27
N PHE A 174 -4.38 1.31 -1.06
CA PHE A 174 -3.62 2.38 -0.41
C PHE A 174 -4.12 2.60 1.01
N ALA A 175 -3.21 2.74 1.96
CA ALA A 175 -3.51 3.00 3.36
C ALA A 175 -2.78 4.24 3.87
N GLY A 176 -3.51 5.18 4.45
CA GLY A 176 -2.93 6.32 5.15
C GLY A 176 -2.57 6.01 6.60
N TRP A 177 -1.80 6.92 7.20
CA TRP A 177 -1.41 6.91 8.62
C TRP A 177 -1.56 8.29 9.24
N TYR A 178 -1.91 8.35 10.51
CA TYR A 178 -2.06 9.60 11.25
C TYR A 178 -1.32 9.57 12.58
N GLU A 179 -0.99 10.77 13.05
CA GLU A 179 -0.25 10.95 14.27
C GLU A 179 -0.98 10.40 15.50
N GLY A 180 -0.23 9.55 16.23
CA GLY A 180 -0.69 8.85 17.42
C GLY A 180 -1.68 7.72 17.15
N GLN A 181 -1.81 7.26 15.91
CA GLN A 181 -2.35 5.94 15.61
C GLN A 181 -1.46 4.90 16.31
N THR A 182 -2.06 4.04 17.13
CA THR A 182 -1.34 2.94 17.77
C THR A 182 -1.01 1.85 16.75
N TRP A 183 0.01 1.02 17.03
CA TRP A 183 0.35 -0.11 16.18
C TRP A 183 -0.83 -1.07 15.94
N GLY A 184 -1.62 -1.35 16.98
CA GLY A 184 -2.81 -2.19 16.85
C GLY A 184 -3.91 -1.57 15.98
N GLU A 185 -4.14 -0.25 16.06
CA GLU A 185 -5.08 0.46 15.17
C GLU A 185 -4.59 0.47 13.72
N PHE A 186 -3.29 0.66 13.52
CA PHE A 186 -2.65 0.58 12.21
C PHE A 186 -2.85 -0.82 11.60
N LEU A 187 -2.48 -1.88 12.31
CA LEU A 187 -2.67 -3.26 11.84
C LEU A 187 -4.14 -3.59 11.59
N ALA A 188 -5.06 -3.11 12.43
CA ALA A 188 -6.50 -3.31 12.22
C ALA A 188 -7.00 -2.64 10.94
N GLU A 189 -6.44 -1.49 10.56
CA GLU A 189 -6.72 -0.82 9.29
C GLU A 189 -6.17 -1.61 8.10
N ILE A 190 -4.90 -2.01 8.16
CA ILE A 190 -4.23 -2.81 7.11
C ILE A 190 -4.98 -4.12 6.87
N LEU A 191 -5.25 -4.89 7.93
CA LEU A 191 -5.96 -6.16 7.80
C LEU A 191 -7.40 -5.95 7.29
N SER A 192 -8.10 -4.91 7.76
CA SER A 192 -9.45 -4.59 7.24
C SER A 192 -9.45 -4.33 5.73
N ILE A 193 -8.45 -3.61 5.23
CA ILE A 193 -8.31 -3.32 3.79
C ILE A 193 -7.97 -4.61 3.02
N MET A 194 -7.04 -5.42 3.52
CA MET A 194 -6.70 -6.72 2.91
C MET A 194 -7.93 -7.62 2.80
N LEU A 195 -8.68 -7.80 3.88
CA LEU A 195 -9.89 -8.62 3.90
C LEU A 195 -10.98 -8.13 2.93
N GLY A 196 -11.13 -6.81 2.80
CA GLY A 196 -12.02 -6.21 1.80
C GLY A 196 -11.59 -6.49 0.36
N GLN A 197 -10.29 -6.44 0.08
CA GLN A 197 -9.71 -6.81 -1.22
C GLN A 197 -9.94 -8.28 -1.54
N LEU A 198 -9.69 -9.19 -0.59
CA LEU A 198 -9.92 -10.63 -0.74
C LEU A 198 -11.40 -10.93 -1.02
N ALA A 199 -12.32 -10.34 -0.26
CA ALA A 199 -13.76 -10.55 -0.45
C ALA A 199 -14.25 -10.10 -1.83
N ARG A 200 -13.68 -9.02 -2.38
CA ARG A 200 -13.93 -8.56 -3.75
C ARG A 200 -13.39 -9.55 -4.80
N ASN A 201 -12.24 -10.17 -4.51
CA ASN A 201 -11.56 -11.10 -5.43
C ASN A 201 -12.11 -12.53 -5.36
N ARG A 202 -12.84 -12.91 -4.30
CA ARG A 202 -13.37 -14.27 -4.07
C ARG A 202 -14.27 -14.81 -5.17
N ASN A 203 -14.93 -13.94 -5.94
CA ASN A 203 -15.75 -14.36 -7.07
C ASN A 203 -14.93 -14.84 -8.29
N VAL A 204 -13.60 -14.77 -8.21
CA VAL A 204 -12.68 -15.05 -9.32
C VAL A 204 -11.84 -16.30 -9.07
N ASP A 205 -11.47 -16.60 -7.82
CA ASP A 205 -10.62 -17.76 -7.50
C ASP A 205 -10.93 -18.33 -6.09
N SER A 206 -11.15 -19.66 -6.03
CA SER A 206 -11.28 -20.44 -4.79
C SER A 206 -9.94 -20.88 -4.18
N ARG A 207 -8.83 -20.28 -4.64
CA ARG A 207 -7.45 -20.62 -4.28
C ARG A 207 -6.91 -19.69 -3.19
N ASP A 208 -5.69 -19.97 -2.74
CA ASP A 208 -4.94 -19.09 -1.85
C ASP A 208 -4.75 -17.71 -2.51
N GLN A 209 -4.88 -16.67 -1.71
CA GLN A 209 -4.90 -15.30 -2.18
C GLN A 209 -3.89 -14.44 -1.45
N GLU A 210 -3.45 -13.39 -2.13
CA GLU A 210 -2.59 -12.38 -1.54
C GLU A 210 -3.27 -11.02 -1.61
N ALA A 211 -3.04 -10.23 -0.57
CA ALA A 211 -3.41 -8.83 -0.56
C ALA A 211 -2.15 -7.98 -0.39
N PHE A 212 -2.03 -6.96 -1.24
CA PHE A 212 -0.93 -6.01 -1.21
C PHE A 212 -1.45 -4.64 -0.84
N ILE A 213 -0.72 -3.96 0.03
CA ILE A 213 -0.96 -2.57 0.42
C ILE A 213 0.32 -1.78 0.19
N ILE A 214 0.17 -0.55 -0.29
CA ILE A 214 1.21 0.48 -0.17
C ILE A 214 0.64 1.59 0.71
N GLY A 215 1.43 2.10 1.63
CA GLY A 215 0.95 3.08 2.59
C GLY A 215 2.06 3.92 3.18
N PHE A 216 1.67 4.86 4.02
CA PHE A 216 2.59 5.64 4.84
C PHE A 216 2.60 5.15 6.27
N HIS A 217 3.76 5.24 6.91
CA HIS A 217 3.89 5.27 8.36
C HIS A 217 4.86 6.41 8.69
N GLY A 218 4.36 7.47 9.33
CA GLY A 218 5.12 8.72 9.40
C GLY A 218 5.50 9.22 8.00
N ARG A 219 6.75 9.66 7.83
CA ARG A 219 7.29 10.17 6.55
C ARG A 219 7.61 9.07 5.52
N CYS A 220 7.64 7.81 5.95
CA CYS A 220 8.13 6.70 5.15
C CYS A 220 7.00 5.94 4.46
N ILE A 221 7.22 5.52 3.22
CA ILE A 221 6.33 4.58 2.55
C ILE A 221 6.71 3.13 2.86
N TYR A 222 5.73 2.24 2.95
CA TYR A 222 5.96 0.80 3.02
C TYR A 222 5.09 0.06 2.01
N ILE A 223 5.50 -1.16 1.68
CA ILE A 223 4.67 -2.13 0.99
C ILE A 223 4.43 -3.29 1.94
N ALA A 224 3.18 -3.72 2.07
CA ALA A 224 2.76 -4.84 2.89
C ALA A 224 2.15 -5.96 2.05
N ARG A 225 2.37 -7.20 2.46
CA ARG A 225 1.78 -8.40 1.88
C ARG A 225 1.16 -9.25 2.99
N GLY A 226 -0.07 -9.68 2.76
CA GLY A 226 -0.69 -10.77 3.51
C GLY A 226 -0.97 -11.94 2.56
N TYR A 227 -0.61 -13.14 2.98
CA TYR A 227 -0.92 -14.39 2.28
C TYR A 227 -2.02 -15.14 3.04
N PHE A 228 -3.11 -15.48 2.35
CA PHE A 228 -4.31 -16.02 2.96
C PHE A 228 -4.70 -17.32 2.26
N THR A 229 -4.65 -18.43 3.00
CA THR A 229 -5.03 -19.73 2.44
C THR A 229 -6.54 -19.77 2.17
N SER A 230 -6.93 -20.54 1.17
CA SER A 230 -8.33 -20.83 0.84
C SER A 230 -9.10 -21.41 2.03
N GLU A 231 -8.43 -22.23 2.85
CA GLU A 231 -8.95 -22.76 4.11
C GLU A 231 -9.22 -21.65 5.13
N LEU A 232 -8.23 -20.78 5.39
CA LEU A 232 -8.37 -19.64 6.30
C LEU A 232 -9.51 -18.73 5.87
N ILE A 233 -9.58 -18.35 4.59
CA ILE A 233 -10.64 -17.49 4.04
C ILE A 233 -12.02 -18.14 4.23
N SER A 234 -12.14 -19.42 3.88
CA SER A 234 -13.42 -20.13 3.96
C SER A 234 -13.88 -20.31 5.41
N ARG A 235 -12.97 -20.65 6.31
CA ARG A 235 -13.25 -20.79 7.74
C ARG A 235 -13.59 -19.45 8.38
N ALA A 236 -12.78 -18.42 8.17
CA ALA A 236 -13.04 -17.08 8.68
C ALA A 236 -14.42 -16.58 8.23
N HIS A 237 -14.78 -16.80 6.96
CA HIS A 237 -16.09 -16.43 6.45
C HIS A 237 -17.26 -17.14 7.18
N LEU A 238 -17.17 -18.47 7.32
CA LEU A 238 -18.26 -19.30 7.84
C LEU A 238 -18.36 -19.30 9.37
N LYS A 239 -17.21 -19.40 10.06
CA LYS A 239 -17.11 -19.63 11.50
C LYS A 239 -16.45 -18.49 12.26
N GLY A 240 -15.76 -17.59 11.57
CA GLY A 240 -14.90 -16.60 12.17
C GLY A 240 -13.48 -17.11 12.41
N CYS A 241 -12.64 -16.28 13.03
CA CYS A 241 -11.29 -16.67 13.45
C CYS A 241 -11.37 -17.39 14.80
N THR A 242 -10.46 -18.33 14.99
CA THR A 242 -10.23 -19.01 16.26
C THR A 242 -9.49 -18.09 17.24
N GLU A 243 -9.52 -18.40 18.53
CA GLU A 243 -8.80 -17.62 19.55
C GLU A 243 -7.28 -17.61 19.29
N ASP A 244 -6.73 -18.74 18.84
CA ASP A 244 -5.30 -18.89 18.48
C ASP A 244 -4.99 -18.55 17.01
N GLU A 245 -5.95 -17.95 16.29
CA GLU A 245 -5.73 -17.56 14.91
C GLU A 245 -4.63 -16.49 14.83
N THR A 246 -3.57 -16.83 14.11
CA THR A 246 -2.49 -15.90 13.78
C THR A 246 -2.47 -15.62 12.30
N ILE A 247 -2.54 -14.34 11.93
CA ILE A 247 -2.39 -13.88 10.56
C ILE A 247 -1.04 -13.19 10.42
N GLU A 248 -0.22 -13.67 9.49
CA GLU A 248 1.05 -13.01 9.17
C GLU A 248 0.84 -11.86 8.19
N ILE A 249 1.45 -10.72 8.50
CA ILE A 249 1.58 -9.58 7.59
C ILE A 249 3.05 -9.18 7.50
N GLN A 250 3.57 -9.23 6.28
CA GLN A 250 4.94 -8.85 5.97
C GLN A 250 4.96 -7.39 5.49
N PHE A 251 5.98 -6.64 5.88
CA PHE A 251 6.21 -5.24 5.54
C PHE A 251 7.63 -5.06 5.00
N THR A 252 7.83 -4.07 4.12
CA THR A 252 9.17 -3.53 3.89
C THR A 252 9.63 -2.65 5.06
N ARG A 253 10.92 -2.33 5.12
CA ARG A 253 11.56 -1.56 6.20
C ARG A 253 11.15 -0.07 6.33
N GLY A 254 10.20 0.40 5.52
CA GLY A 254 9.90 1.82 5.36
C GLY A 254 10.98 2.58 4.55
N TYR A 255 10.55 3.41 3.60
CA TYR A 255 11.43 4.18 2.72
C TYR A 255 11.08 5.68 2.79
N ASP A 256 12.05 6.52 3.09
CA ASP A 256 11.94 7.97 2.96
C ASP A 256 12.22 8.38 1.50
N LEU A 257 11.18 8.82 0.80
CA LEU A 257 11.28 9.14 -0.63
C LEU A 257 11.96 10.48 -0.93
N SER A 258 12.38 11.24 0.10
CA SER A 258 13.30 12.36 -0.06
C SER A 258 14.76 11.91 -0.21
N LEU A 259 15.09 10.66 0.14
CA LEU A 259 16.43 10.10 0.02
C LEU A 259 16.54 9.25 -1.24
N LYS A 260 17.61 9.46 -2.01
CA LYS A 260 17.83 8.76 -3.29
C LYS A 260 17.96 7.25 -3.13
N GLU A 261 18.68 6.78 -2.13
CA GLU A 261 18.87 5.35 -1.89
C GLU A 261 17.53 4.65 -1.62
N ASP A 262 16.73 5.21 -0.71
CA ASP A 262 15.39 4.74 -0.37
C ASP A 262 14.44 4.85 -1.57
N TRP A 263 14.53 5.91 -2.38
CA TRP A 263 13.78 6.01 -3.62
C TRP A 263 14.11 4.85 -4.57
N LEU A 264 15.39 4.62 -4.85
CA LEU A 264 15.80 3.58 -5.80
C LEU A 264 15.31 2.20 -5.36
N GLU A 265 15.44 1.88 -4.07
CA GLU A 265 14.97 0.61 -3.52
C GLU A 265 13.44 0.50 -3.53
N ALA A 266 12.73 1.53 -3.08
CA ALA A 266 11.26 1.54 -3.03
C ALA A 266 10.64 1.44 -4.42
N ILE A 267 11.17 2.18 -5.39
CA ILE A 267 10.64 2.21 -6.76
C ILE A 267 11.01 0.95 -7.52
N ASN A 268 12.19 0.37 -7.29
CA ASN A 268 12.51 -0.96 -7.79
C ASN A 268 11.49 -1.99 -7.26
N THR A 269 11.24 -1.98 -5.96
CA THR A 269 10.29 -2.88 -5.29
C THR A 269 8.87 -2.70 -5.84
N LEU A 270 8.40 -1.46 -5.97
CA LEU A 270 7.09 -1.14 -6.52
C LEU A 270 6.97 -1.57 -7.99
N ALA A 271 8.01 -1.33 -8.80
CA ALA A 271 8.01 -1.75 -10.19
C ALA A 271 7.94 -3.28 -10.34
N ARG A 272 8.69 -4.02 -9.51
CA ARG A 272 8.61 -5.48 -9.42
C ARG A 272 7.21 -5.94 -9.02
N LEU A 273 6.61 -5.30 -8.02
CA LEU A 273 5.24 -5.60 -7.58
C LEU A 273 4.23 -5.40 -8.71
N LEU A 274 4.30 -4.27 -9.42
CA LEU A 274 3.37 -3.99 -10.53
C LEU A 274 3.51 -5.01 -11.65
N ARG A 275 4.73 -5.39 -12.04
CA ARG A 275 4.96 -6.46 -13.02
C ARG A 275 4.44 -7.81 -12.54
N TYR A 276 4.66 -8.15 -11.27
CA TYR A 276 4.14 -9.37 -10.67
C TYR A 276 2.61 -9.42 -10.72
N LEU A 277 1.94 -8.32 -10.32
CA LEU A 277 0.48 -8.22 -10.31
C LEU A 277 -0.14 -8.25 -11.71
N SER A 278 0.55 -7.71 -12.72
CA SER A 278 0.11 -7.74 -14.12
C SER A 278 0.21 -9.12 -14.77
N LYS A 279 1.20 -9.93 -14.39
CA LYS A 279 1.40 -11.28 -14.94
C LYS A 279 0.50 -12.34 -14.32
N ARG A 280 -0.07 -12.06 -13.14
CA ARG A 280 -1.00 -12.96 -12.48
C ARG A 280 -2.25 -13.10 -13.34
N LYS A 281 -2.36 -14.22 -14.07
CA LYS A 281 -3.62 -14.63 -14.71
C LYS A 281 -4.66 -14.73 -13.60
N ARG A 282 -5.70 -13.90 -13.70
CA ARG A 282 -6.87 -13.85 -12.83
C ARG A 282 -8.07 -14.28 -13.64
#